data_AF-A0A9D7C4C6-F1
#
_entry.id   AF-A0A9D7C4C6-F1
#
_cell.length_a   1.000
_cell.length_b   1.000
_cell.length_c   1.000
_cell.angle_alpha   90.00
_cell.angle_beta   90.00
_cell.angle_gamma   90.00
#
_symmetry.space_group_name_H-M   'P 1'
#
loop_
_entity.id
_entity.type
_entity.pdbx_description
1 polymer ?
#
loop_
_entity_poly.entity_id
_entity_poly.type
_entity_poly.pdbx_seq_one_letter_code
_entity_poly.pdbx_strand_id
1 'polypeptide(L)'
;MQQVEKTEQLFEELKAGRIITGEVLFEAIWLNFATLAREPEARSLLYNIYEWSKAHTEKYPELFELTNLTIGTIEFLADNFDEAMKYLNTAHLLFADKGNEDGVAATFISIGYVYRTTGEIDLALKHGLQGLEQLVRTGKYKLFRILGCYWIGSVYTETGHLDDALHLFKSGLMVAYPAGLKSMGARLTNGIAGVYMKQKSYSLALEYYQKALDLCDVTTERTFRARGLTDLGDYYFVMGNYQQAIDYNQQALAIRQEMKIQNGSVTNLMNLGNIFKMQGRFDEAIAVLLQALKLAEEIRVKVKMYQVHQLLSDIYLVMGNPSESLAHYMAFHVISEAVNHEDMQHKVKNQIQLFQAEQTKRENVIITAQKNEIEKEKQRSDELLLNILPDEVAEELKSKGSVDARQFDVVSVLFTDFIDFTRLSENLTPRELVEEIHTCFKAFDQIIEKCNLEKIKTIGDSYMCAGGLPMQNNTNAADAVRAALAISRFMDERAKQRAAEGKEPFHIRMGIHTGPVVAGIVGTKKFAYDIWGDTVNMASRMESSGEAGKVNISSTTYELVKDQFKCTYRGKIQAKGKGKMMMYFVEGPI
;
A
#
# COMPACT_ATOMS: atom_id res chain seq x y z
N MET A 1 29.37 -19.03 -14.47
CA MET A 1 28.91 -18.87 -15.86
C MET A 1 27.54 -19.50 -16.09
N GLN A 2 27.39 -20.83 -16.08
CA GLN A 2 26.12 -21.52 -16.42
C GLN A 2 24.87 -21.07 -15.62
N GLN A 3 25.02 -20.66 -14.36
CA GLN A 3 23.91 -20.15 -13.53
C GLN A 3 23.56 -18.67 -13.77
N VAL A 4 24.57 -17.86 -14.12
CA VAL A 4 24.36 -16.44 -14.49
C VAL A 4 23.66 -16.37 -15.84
N GLU A 5 24.12 -17.19 -16.80
CA GLU A 5 23.47 -17.37 -18.11
C GLU A 5 22.01 -17.82 -17.97
N LYS A 6 21.71 -18.72 -17.03
CA LYS A 6 20.33 -19.14 -16.75
C LYS A 6 19.47 -17.99 -16.22
N THR A 7 20.02 -17.15 -15.35
CA THR A 7 19.32 -15.99 -14.79
C THR A 7 19.07 -14.94 -15.88
N GLU A 8 20.07 -14.72 -16.74
CA GLU A 8 19.98 -13.83 -17.89
C GLU A 8 18.94 -14.32 -18.91
N GLN A 9 18.93 -15.62 -19.22
CA GLN A 9 17.92 -16.22 -20.10
C GLN A 9 16.50 -16.02 -19.56
N LEU A 10 16.27 -16.29 -18.26
CA LEU A 10 14.97 -16.08 -17.63
C LEU A 10 14.55 -14.59 -17.69
N PHE A 11 15.51 -13.67 -17.55
CA PHE A 11 15.26 -12.25 -17.67
C PHE A 11 14.89 -11.84 -19.10
N GLU A 12 15.57 -12.37 -20.12
CA GLU A 12 15.21 -12.14 -21.53
C GLU A 12 13.83 -12.72 -21.87
N GLU A 13 13.49 -13.90 -21.35
CA GLU A 13 12.19 -14.52 -21.55
C GLU A 13 11.06 -13.72 -20.88
N LEU A 14 11.30 -13.16 -19.68
CA LEU A 14 10.39 -12.23 -19.01
C LEU A 14 10.17 -10.96 -19.85
N LYS A 15 11.24 -10.34 -20.34
CA LYS A 15 11.15 -9.15 -21.22
C LYS A 15 10.36 -9.43 -22.49
N ALA A 16 10.47 -10.65 -23.03
CA ALA A 16 9.73 -11.10 -24.20
C ALA A 16 8.26 -11.43 -23.91
N GLY A 17 7.79 -11.31 -22.67
CA GLY A 17 6.39 -11.60 -22.30
C GLY A 17 6.02 -13.09 -22.36
N ARG A 18 7.01 -13.99 -22.35
CA ARG A 18 6.78 -15.42 -22.17
C ARG A 18 6.37 -15.66 -20.71
N ILE A 19 5.60 -16.73 -20.42
CA ILE A 19 4.79 -16.99 -19.19
C ILE A 19 5.65 -17.16 -17.89
N ILE A 20 6.61 -16.29 -17.66
CA ILE A 20 7.49 -16.29 -16.49
C ILE A 20 6.99 -15.22 -15.53
N THR A 21 6.84 -15.59 -14.26
CA THR A 21 6.49 -14.65 -13.20
C THR A 21 7.75 -14.00 -12.62
N GLY A 22 7.62 -12.80 -12.06
CA GLY A 22 8.71 -12.14 -11.34
C GLY A 22 9.27 -13.00 -10.19
N GLU A 23 8.43 -13.84 -9.59
CA GLU A 23 8.82 -14.80 -8.55
C GLU A 23 9.82 -15.85 -9.05
N VAL A 24 9.63 -16.40 -10.26
CA VAL A 24 10.56 -17.40 -10.85
C VAL A 24 11.93 -16.78 -11.11
N LEU A 25 11.97 -15.56 -11.64
CA LEU A 25 13.22 -14.84 -11.83
C LEU A 25 13.87 -14.51 -10.48
N PHE A 26 13.09 -14.09 -9.49
CA PHE A 26 13.58 -13.85 -8.13
C PHE A 26 14.16 -15.11 -7.49
N GLU A 27 13.49 -16.26 -7.58
CA GLU A 27 14.03 -17.54 -7.09
C GLU A 27 15.36 -17.91 -7.78
N ALA A 28 15.47 -17.68 -9.10
CA ALA A 28 16.72 -17.91 -9.83
C ALA A 28 17.84 -16.97 -9.37
N ILE A 29 17.54 -15.68 -9.18
CA ILE A 29 18.47 -14.71 -8.60
C ILE A 29 18.92 -15.19 -7.21
N TRP A 30 17.99 -15.69 -6.38
CA TRP A 30 18.34 -16.16 -5.04
C TRP A 30 19.14 -17.42 -4.98
N LEU A 31 18.84 -18.42 -5.80
CA LEU A 31 19.64 -19.65 -5.83
C LEU A 31 21.10 -19.35 -6.17
N ASN A 32 21.34 -18.22 -6.85
CA ASN A 32 22.64 -17.82 -7.37
C ASN A 32 23.20 -16.56 -6.67
N PHE A 33 22.60 -16.09 -5.57
CA PHE A 33 22.94 -14.81 -4.95
C PHE A 33 24.42 -14.69 -4.53
N ALA A 34 25.03 -15.80 -4.11
CA ALA A 34 26.45 -15.83 -3.72
C ALA A 34 27.37 -15.55 -4.91
N THR A 35 27.01 -16.04 -6.10
CA THR A 35 27.70 -15.79 -7.37
C THR A 35 27.43 -14.36 -7.84
N LEU A 36 26.16 -13.92 -7.79
CA LEU A 36 25.76 -12.55 -8.16
C LEU A 36 26.44 -11.46 -7.33
N ALA A 37 26.73 -11.74 -6.06
CA ALA A 37 27.40 -10.79 -5.17
C ALA A 37 28.90 -10.60 -5.49
N ARG A 38 29.53 -11.54 -6.20
CA ARG A 38 31.00 -11.63 -6.30
C ARG A 38 31.54 -11.44 -7.71
N GLU A 39 30.81 -11.92 -8.71
CA GLU A 39 31.23 -11.81 -10.11
C GLU A 39 30.75 -10.47 -10.68
N PRO A 40 31.63 -9.60 -11.22
CA PRO A 40 31.26 -8.29 -11.74
C PRO A 40 30.14 -8.34 -12.79
N GLU A 41 30.19 -9.33 -13.68
CA GLU A 41 29.20 -9.54 -14.74
C GLU A 41 27.84 -9.92 -14.15
N ALA A 42 27.85 -10.74 -13.10
CA ALA A 42 26.66 -11.20 -12.41
C ALA A 42 26.02 -10.05 -11.60
N ARG A 43 26.85 -9.21 -10.96
CA ARG A 43 26.38 -7.98 -10.30
C ARG A 43 25.79 -7.01 -11.32
N SER A 44 26.43 -6.83 -12.48
CA SER A 44 25.89 -6.00 -13.56
C SER A 44 24.53 -6.51 -14.03
N LEU A 45 24.35 -7.84 -14.18
CA LEU A 45 23.07 -8.42 -14.53
C LEU A 45 21.97 -8.09 -13.50
N LEU A 46 22.28 -8.20 -12.20
CA LEU A 46 21.33 -7.87 -11.14
C LEU A 46 20.89 -6.40 -11.20
N TYR A 47 21.83 -5.47 -11.37
CA TYR A 47 21.53 -4.05 -11.50
C TYR A 47 20.74 -3.74 -12.78
N ASN A 48 21.02 -4.44 -13.89
CA ASN A 48 20.23 -4.33 -15.11
C ASN A 48 18.77 -4.78 -14.90
N ILE A 49 18.56 -5.87 -14.15
CA ILE A 49 17.22 -6.35 -13.78
C ILE A 49 16.51 -5.30 -12.90
N TYR A 50 17.23 -4.68 -11.96
CA TYR A 50 16.69 -3.62 -11.12
C TYR A 50 16.21 -2.41 -11.93
N GLU A 51 17.08 -1.83 -12.76
CA GLU A 51 16.72 -0.66 -13.57
C GLU A 51 15.55 -0.96 -14.51
N TRP A 52 15.52 -2.17 -15.08
CA TRP A 52 14.40 -2.59 -15.91
C TRP A 52 13.11 -2.73 -15.09
N SER A 53 13.15 -3.38 -13.92
CA SER A 53 11.97 -3.57 -13.07
C SER A 53 11.41 -2.23 -12.57
N LYS A 54 12.30 -1.27 -12.26
CA LYS A 54 11.94 0.10 -11.90
C LYS A 54 11.16 0.78 -13.02
N ALA A 55 11.68 0.73 -14.25
CA ALA A 55 11.01 1.31 -15.43
C ALA A 55 9.69 0.62 -15.79
N HIS A 56 9.48 -0.62 -15.36
CA HIS A 56 8.28 -1.42 -15.65
C HIS A 56 7.43 -1.70 -14.41
N THR A 57 7.49 -0.83 -13.40
CA THR A 57 6.81 -1.03 -12.12
C THR A 57 5.30 -1.16 -12.30
N GLU A 58 4.68 -0.42 -13.23
CA GLU A 58 3.24 -0.55 -13.50
C GLU A 58 2.82 -1.96 -13.95
N LYS A 59 3.70 -2.67 -14.66
CA LYS A 59 3.42 -4.01 -15.21
C LYS A 59 3.94 -5.14 -14.33
N TYR A 60 5.06 -4.93 -13.62
CA TYR A 60 5.71 -5.93 -12.78
C TYR A 60 6.09 -5.35 -11.40
N PRO A 61 5.11 -4.88 -10.61
CA PRO A 61 5.38 -4.15 -9.37
C PRO A 61 5.99 -5.06 -8.30
N GLU A 62 5.72 -6.37 -8.35
CA GLU A 62 6.34 -7.37 -7.45
C GLU A 62 7.82 -7.58 -7.76
N LEU A 63 8.21 -7.56 -9.04
CA LEU A 63 9.62 -7.74 -9.40
C LEU A 63 10.48 -6.59 -8.86
N PHE A 64 9.97 -5.36 -8.89
CA PHE A 64 10.70 -4.21 -8.36
C PHE A 64 10.95 -4.33 -6.85
N GLU A 65 9.94 -4.73 -6.07
CA GLU A 65 10.07 -5.01 -4.64
C GLU A 65 11.11 -6.08 -4.33
N LEU A 66 10.96 -7.20 -5.01
CA LEU A 66 11.80 -8.37 -4.90
C LEU A 66 13.25 -8.02 -5.26
N THR A 67 13.48 -7.24 -6.31
CA THR A 67 14.84 -6.85 -6.72
C THR A 67 15.49 -5.89 -5.72
N ASN A 68 14.73 -4.99 -5.09
CA ASN A 68 15.24 -4.15 -3.99
C ASN A 68 15.66 -5.00 -2.79
N LEU A 69 14.84 -5.99 -2.38
CA LEU A 69 15.19 -6.92 -1.30
C LEU A 69 16.47 -7.70 -1.65
N THR A 70 16.62 -8.11 -2.91
CA THR A 70 17.81 -8.84 -3.37
C THR A 70 19.07 -7.99 -3.36
N ILE A 71 19.03 -6.80 -3.97
CA ILE A 71 20.18 -5.90 -3.97
C ILE A 71 20.56 -5.54 -2.55
N GLY A 72 19.59 -5.20 -1.69
CA GLY A 72 19.88 -4.90 -0.28
C GLY A 72 20.62 -6.03 0.45
N THR A 73 20.21 -7.28 0.22
CA THR A 73 20.89 -8.45 0.80
C THR A 73 22.27 -8.68 0.21
N ILE A 74 22.47 -8.42 -1.09
CA ILE A 74 23.75 -8.58 -1.77
C ILE A 74 24.74 -7.49 -1.38
N GLU A 75 24.31 -6.24 -1.28
CA GLU A 75 25.13 -5.13 -0.79
C GLU A 75 25.58 -5.39 0.66
N PHE A 76 24.73 -5.98 1.50
CA PHE A 76 25.13 -6.42 2.84
C PHE A 76 26.27 -7.45 2.78
N LEU A 77 26.20 -8.44 1.88
CA LEU A 77 27.27 -9.44 1.73
C LEU A 77 28.56 -8.87 1.14
N ALA A 78 28.47 -7.72 0.47
CA ALA A 78 29.60 -6.96 -0.03
C ALA A 78 30.16 -5.95 1.01
N ASP A 79 29.70 -6.02 2.26
CA ASP A 79 30.03 -5.10 3.37
C ASP A 79 29.64 -3.63 3.08
N ASN A 80 28.73 -3.39 2.14
CA ASN A 80 28.20 -2.06 1.79
C ASN A 80 26.92 -1.75 2.60
N PHE A 81 27.05 -1.59 3.92
CA PHE A 81 25.90 -1.52 4.84
C PHE A 81 24.94 -0.35 4.59
N ASP A 82 25.45 0.84 4.24
CA ASP A 82 24.60 2.00 3.95
C ASP A 82 23.73 1.75 2.70
N GLU A 83 24.32 1.19 1.63
CA GLU A 83 23.59 0.89 0.41
C GLU A 83 22.62 -0.29 0.63
N ALA A 84 23.03 -1.29 1.41
CA ALA A 84 22.16 -2.38 1.85
C ALA A 84 20.91 -1.84 2.54
N MET A 85 21.07 -0.96 3.54
CA MET A 85 19.96 -0.38 4.27
C MET A 85 19.04 0.46 3.37
N LYS A 86 19.59 1.22 2.42
CA LYS A 86 18.81 1.99 1.45
C LYS A 86 17.87 1.10 0.63
N TYR A 87 18.39 0.03 0.04
CA TYR A 87 17.59 -0.91 -0.75
C TYR A 87 16.61 -1.72 0.10
N LEU A 88 17.04 -2.19 1.29
CA LEU A 88 16.17 -2.94 2.22
C LEU A 88 15.01 -2.09 2.74
N ASN A 89 15.26 -0.81 3.10
CA ASN A 89 14.21 0.11 3.53
C ASN A 89 13.25 0.45 2.38
N THR A 90 13.76 0.57 1.15
CA THR A 90 12.91 0.77 -0.03
C THR A 90 12.00 -0.45 -0.25
N ALA A 91 12.56 -1.66 -0.21
CA ALA A 91 11.77 -2.90 -0.30
C ALA A 91 10.72 -2.98 0.81
N HIS A 92 11.08 -2.61 2.04
CA HIS A 92 10.17 -2.61 3.20
C HIS A 92 8.95 -1.71 2.96
N LEU A 93 9.18 -0.48 2.50
CA LEU A 93 8.10 0.46 2.22
C LEU A 93 7.18 -0.02 1.11
N LEU A 94 7.74 -0.55 0.02
CA LEU A 94 6.95 -1.07 -1.10
C LEU A 94 6.08 -2.26 -0.68
N PHE A 95 6.64 -3.22 0.06
CA PHE A 95 5.85 -4.34 0.59
C PHE A 95 4.77 -3.89 1.57
N ALA A 96 5.07 -2.91 2.44
CA ALA A 96 4.12 -2.39 3.41
C ALA A 96 2.93 -1.67 2.73
N ASP A 97 3.20 -0.86 1.70
CA ASP A 97 2.17 -0.13 0.94
C ASP A 97 1.16 -1.08 0.29
N LYS A 98 1.62 -2.26 -0.17
CA LYS A 98 0.76 -3.31 -0.74
C LYS A 98 0.17 -4.29 0.28
N GLY A 99 0.46 -4.12 1.57
CA GLY A 99 0.03 -5.07 2.62
C GLY A 99 0.67 -6.46 2.52
N ASN A 100 1.85 -6.59 1.88
CA ASN A 100 2.59 -7.84 1.80
C ASN A 100 3.38 -8.11 3.09
N GLU A 101 2.69 -8.63 4.11
CA GLU A 101 3.29 -8.94 5.42
C GLU A 101 4.50 -9.89 5.34
N ASP A 102 4.48 -10.86 4.42
CA ASP A 102 5.57 -11.82 4.25
C ASP A 102 6.83 -11.15 3.67
N GLY A 103 6.66 -10.24 2.71
CA GLY A 103 7.75 -9.42 2.15
C GLY A 103 8.33 -8.48 3.20
N VAL A 104 7.48 -7.83 3.99
CA VAL A 104 7.90 -7.03 5.15
C VAL A 104 8.72 -7.88 6.13
N ALA A 105 8.27 -9.08 6.46
CA ALA A 105 9.00 -9.98 7.34
C ALA A 105 10.37 -10.39 6.77
N ALA A 106 10.48 -10.66 5.47
CA ALA A 106 11.76 -10.94 4.82
C ALA A 106 12.73 -9.73 4.88
N THR A 107 12.22 -8.50 4.76
CA THR A 107 13.05 -7.30 4.95
C THR A 107 13.54 -7.16 6.39
N PHE A 108 12.71 -7.48 7.39
CA PHE A 108 13.12 -7.45 8.79
C PHE A 108 14.22 -8.45 9.12
N ILE A 109 14.19 -9.66 8.54
CA ILE A 109 15.31 -10.61 8.67
C ILE A 109 16.62 -9.99 8.17
N SER A 110 16.57 -9.33 7.02
CA SER A 110 17.77 -8.79 6.36
C SER A 110 18.30 -7.56 7.09
N ILE A 111 17.41 -6.63 7.46
CA ILE A 111 17.73 -5.44 8.26
C ILE A 111 18.27 -5.86 9.64
N GLY A 112 17.64 -6.84 10.28
CA GLY A 112 18.13 -7.40 11.55
C GLY A 112 19.53 -7.98 11.42
N TYR A 113 19.86 -8.60 10.28
CA TYR A 113 21.20 -9.10 10.03
C TYR A 113 22.23 -7.97 9.84
N VAL A 114 21.84 -6.86 9.19
CA VAL A 114 22.67 -5.64 9.14
C VAL A 114 22.95 -5.15 10.56
N TYR A 115 21.92 -4.98 11.38
CA TYR A 115 22.08 -4.53 12.77
C TYR A 115 22.94 -5.46 13.61
N ARG A 116 22.85 -6.78 13.42
CA ARG A 116 23.75 -7.73 14.09
C ARG A 116 25.20 -7.42 13.74
N THR A 117 25.49 -7.20 12.46
CA THR A 117 26.86 -6.95 11.98
C THR A 117 27.38 -5.60 12.41
N THR A 118 26.52 -4.57 12.56
CA THR A 118 26.89 -3.25 13.12
C THR A 118 26.91 -3.22 14.66
N GLY A 119 26.70 -4.37 15.32
CA GLY A 119 26.77 -4.49 16.78
C GLY A 119 25.56 -3.91 17.53
N GLU A 120 24.43 -3.77 16.87
CA GLU A 120 23.14 -3.34 17.42
C GLU A 120 22.26 -4.55 17.74
N ILE A 121 22.70 -5.38 18.69
CA ILE A 121 22.12 -6.70 18.95
C ILE A 121 20.63 -6.63 19.36
N ASP A 122 20.24 -5.65 20.18
CA ASP A 122 18.84 -5.51 20.61
C ASP A 122 17.90 -5.18 19.43
N LEU A 123 18.33 -4.29 18.53
CA LEU A 123 17.59 -3.94 17.32
C LEU A 123 17.57 -5.11 16.34
N ALA A 124 18.70 -5.81 16.20
CA ALA A 124 18.78 -7.03 15.42
C ALA A 124 17.71 -8.02 15.88
N LEU A 125 17.70 -8.39 17.17
CA LEU A 125 16.72 -9.34 17.73
C LEU A 125 15.27 -8.83 17.60
N LYS A 126 15.01 -7.54 17.85
CA LYS A 126 13.68 -6.94 17.68
C LYS A 126 13.12 -7.18 16.27
N HIS A 127 13.88 -6.83 15.23
CA HIS A 127 13.45 -7.02 13.84
C HIS A 127 13.46 -8.50 13.44
N GLY A 128 14.52 -9.22 13.79
CA GLY A 128 14.71 -10.62 13.40
C GLY A 128 13.63 -11.54 13.95
N LEU A 129 13.27 -11.42 15.22
CA LEU A 129 12.24 -12.27 15.84
C LEU A 129 10.86 -11.98 15.25
N GLN A 130 10.51 -10.71 15.05
CA GLN A 130 9.25 -10.31 14.41
C GLN A 130 9.13 -10.87 12.98
N GLY A 131 10.18 -10.71 12.17
CA GLY A 131 10.20 -11.26 10.82
C GLY A 131 10.14 -12.80 10.83
N LEU A 132 10.89 -13.44 11.73
CA LEU A 132 10.94 -14.90 11.78
C LEU A 132 9.59 -15.51 12.17
N GLU A 133 8.87 -14.90 13.12
CA GLU A 133 7.54 -15.35 13.54
C GLU A 133 6.57 -15.42 12.35
N GLN A 134 6.50 -14.35 11.55
CA GLN A 134 5.66 -14.31 10.34
C GLN A 134 6.04 -15.39 9.34
N LEU A 135 7.34 -15.53 9.03
CA LEU A 135 7.80 -16.49 8.03
C LEU A 135 7.65 -17.95 8.50
N VAL A 136 7.71 -18.21 9.80
CA VAL A 136 7.38 -19.51 10.39
C VAL A 136 5.89 -19.82 10.21
N ARG A 137 5.02 -18.82 10.46
CA ARG A 137 3.56 -18.95 10.35
C ARG A 137 3.11 -19.23 8.91
N THR A 138 3.64 -18.52 7.92
CA THR A 138 3.16 -18.61 6.53
C THR A 138 3.95 -19.59 5.66
N GLY A 139 5.20 -19.89 6.03
CA GLY A 139 6.07 -20.78 5.26
C GLY A 139 6.62 -20.18 3.96
N LYS A 140 6.34 -18.90 3.66
CA LYS A 140 6.92 -18.18 2.53
C LYS A 140 8.35 -17.73 2.82
N TYR A 141 9.06 -17.27 1.78
CA TYR A 141 10.43 -16.75 1.88
C TYR A 141 11.38 -17.69 2.66
N LYS A 142 11.35 -18.99 2.32
CA LYS A 142 12.07 -20.07 3.02
C LYS A 142 13.54 -19.74 3.28
N LEU A 143 14.21 -19.11 2.33
CA LEU A 143 15.61 -18.67 2.47
C LEU A 143 15.79 -17.66 3.61
N PHE A 144 14.93 -16.64 3.69
CA PHE A 144 14.98 -15.63 4.74
C PHE A 144 14.62 -16.22 6.10
N ARG A 145 13.68 -17.16 6.15
CA ARG A 145 13.44 -17.94 7.37
C ARG A 145 14.71 -18.67 7.82
N ILE A 146 15.39 -19.37 6.90
CA ILE A 146 16.64 -20.07 7.20
C ILE A 146 17.75 -19.11 7.65
N LEU A 147 17.89 -17.96 6.97
CA LEU A 147 18.83 -16.91 7.35
C LEU A 147 18.56 -16.39 8.76
N GLY A 148 17.29 -16.08 9.07
CA GLY A 148 16.84 -15.68 10.40
C GLY A 148 17.19 -16.72 11.46
N CYS A 149 16.83 -17.99 11.24
CA CYS A 149 17.21 -19.09 12.12
C CYS A 149 18.73 -19.15 12.36
N TYR A 150 19.54 -18.96 11.31
CA TYR A 150 20.99 -19.00 11.41
C TYR A 150 21.57 -17.85 12.24
N TRP A 151 21.30 -16.60 11.88
CA TRP A 151 21.99 -15.49 12.53
C TRP A 151 21.41 -15.21 13.92
N ILE A 152 20.10 -15.37 14.15
CA ILE A 152 19.49 -15.26 15.49
C ILE A 152 20.01 -16.40 16.38
N GLY A 153 20.08 -17.63 15.84
CA GLY A 153 20.68 -18.77 16.55
C GLY A 153 22.15 -18.53 16.93
N SER A 154 22.92 -17.85 16.07
CA SER A 154 24.30 -17.44 16.40
C SER A 154 24.32 -16.44 17.56
N VAL A 155 23.47 -15.42 17.56
CA VAL A 155 23.36 -14.45 18.67
C VAL A 155 22.99 -15.16 19.97
N TYR A 156 22.06 -16.12 19.93
CA TYR A 156 21.70 -16.92 21.10
C TYR A 156 22.84 -17.82 21.58
N THR A 157 23.62 -18.38 20.67
CA THR A 157 24.84 -19.14 21.02
C THR A 157 25.87 -18.26 21.71
N GLU A 158 26.06 -17.03 21.21
CA GLU A 158 27.00 -16.04 21.75
C GLU A 158 26.57 -15.53 23.13
N THR A 159 25.26 -15.34 23.33
CA THR A 159 24.66 -14.83 24.59
C THR A 159 24.35 -15.92 25.63
N GLY A 160 24.55 -17.20 25.30
CA GLY A 160 24.38 -18.32 26.22
C GLY A 160 22.98 -18.95 26.26
N HIS A 161 22.06 -18.51 25.40
CA HIS A 161 20.72 -19.11 25.21
C HIS A 161 20.82 -20.37 24.33
N LEU A 162 21.54 -21.38 24.82
CA LEU A 162 22.00 -22.52 24.00
C LEU A 162 20.85 -23.41 23.50
N ASP A 163 19.80 -23.61 24.30
CA ASP A 163 18.65 -24.42 23.92
C ASP A 163 17.81 -23.75 22.82
N ASP A 164 17.60 -22.43 22.93
CA ASP A 164 16.92 -21.63 21.92
C ASP A 164 17.71 -21.59 20.61
N ALA A 165 19.04 -21.44 20.70
CA ALA A 165 19.93 -21.53 19.54
C ALA A 165 19.80 -22.88 18.83
N LEU A 166 19.85 -23.98 19.59
CA LEU A 166 19.71 -25.34 19.05
C LEU A 166 18.34 -25.55 18.39
N HIS A 167 17.27 -25.04 19.01
CA HIS A 167 15.92 -25.08 18.44
C HIS A 167 15.84 -24.31 17.12
N LEU A 168 16.38 -23.09 17.07
CA LEU A 168 16.41 -22.27 15.85
C LEU A 168 17.17 -22.96 14.72
N PHE A 169 18.37 -23.48 15.00
CA PHE A 169 19.16 -24.17 13.96
C PHE A 169 18.43 -25.42 13.42
N LYS A 170 17.82 -26.22 14.31
CA LYS A 170 17.02 -27.40 13.90
C LYS A 170 15.78 -26.99 13.10
N SER A 171 15.07 -25.95 13.50
CA SER A 171 13.93 -25.39 12.77
C SER A 171 14.34 -24.94 11.36
N GLY A 172 15.50 -24.29 11.23
CA GLY A 172 16.07 -23.94 9.94
C GLY A 172 16.38 -25.16 9.07
N LEU A 173 16.93 -26.23 9.65
CA LEU A 173 17.30 -27.46 8.92
C LEU A 173 16.07 -28.17 8.35
N MET A 174 14.95 -28.17 9.08
CA MET A 174 13.68 -28.71 8.62
C MET A 174 13.16 -28.02 7.35
N VAL A 175 13.56 -26.77 7.11
CA VAL A 175 13.23 -26.02 5.89
C VAL A 175 14.31 -26.19 4.82
N ALA A 176 15.58 -26.18 5.21
CA ALA A 176 16.71 -26.22 4.28
C ALA A 176 16.81 -27.54 3.51
N TYR A 177 16.59 -28.69 4.17
CA TYR A 177 16.72 -30.00 3.52
C TYR A 177 15.66 -30.23 2.43
N PRO A 178 14.35 -30.05 2.68
CA PRO A 178 13.33 -30.22 1.64
C PRO A 178 13.44 -29.18 0.52
N ALA A 179 13.98 -27.99 0.80
CA ALA A 179 14.18 -26.94 -0.20
C ALA A 179 15.45 -27.14 -1.06
N GLY A 180 16.25 -28.19 -0.80
CA GLY A 180 17.50 -28.44 -1.53
C GLY A 180 18.60 -27.40 -1.25
N LEU A 181 18.46 -26.55 -0.24
CA LEU A 181 19.39 -25.47 0.11
C LEU A 181 20.56 -26.00 0.95
N LYS A 182 21.33 -26.93 0.38
CA LYS A 182 22.41 -27.66 1.07
C LYS A 182 23.45 -26.74 1.73
N SER A 183 23.86 -25.65 1.05
CA SER A 183 24.85 -24.70 1.59
C SER A 183 24.35 -23.97 2.84
N MET A 184 23.05 -23.66 2.89
CA MET A 184 22.44 -23.10 4.10
C MET A 184 22.26 -24.17 5.18
N GLY A 185 21.92 -25.41 4.79
CA GLY A 185 21.93 -26.56 5.69
C GLY A 185 23.28 -26.74 6.38
N ALA A 186 24.38 -26.66 5.63
CA ALA A 186 25.74 -26.72 6.18
C ALA A 186 26.00 -25.61 7.22
N ARG A 187 25.56 -24.36 6.98
CA ARG A 187 25.68 -23.26 7.95
C ARG A 187 24.93 -23.52 9.25
N LEU A 188 23.71 -24.03 9.15
CA LEU A 188 22.90 -24.36 10.34
C LEU A 188 23.52 -25.52 11.13
N THR A 189 23.99 -26.57 10.45
CA THR A 189 24.70 -27.71 11.07
C THR A 189 25.98 -27.25 11.77
N ASN A 190 26.71 -26.32 11.18
CA ASN A 190 27.88 -25.69 11.81
C ASN A 190 27.49 -24.86 13.05
N GLY A 191 26.38 -24.11 13.00
CA GLY A 191 25.81 -23.43 14.16
C GLY A 191 25.51 -24.38 15.32
N ILE A 192 24.94 -25.57 15.03
CA ILE A 192 24.72 -26.63 16.03
C ILE A 192 26.06 -27.11 16.62
N ALA A 193 27.09 -27.29 15.80
CA ALA A 193 28.43 -27.63 16.30
C ALA A 193 28.97 -26.57 17.26
N GLY A 194 28.78 -25.28 16.94
CA GLY A 194 29.12 -24.15 17.82
C GLY A 194 28.38 -24.17 19.17
N VAL A 195 27.11 -24.56 19.19
CA VAL A 195 26.36 -24.78 20.44
C VAL A 195 27.00 -25.89 21.26
N TYR A 196 27.32 -27.03 20.64
CA TYR A 196 27.97 -28.13 21.34
C TYR A 196 29.38 -27.79 21.83
N MET A 197 30.12 -26.92 21.11
CA MET A 197 31.38 -26.36 21.60
C MET A 197 31.17 -25.56 22.89
N LYS A 198 30.16 -24.68 22.94
CA LYS A 198 29.84 -23.89 24.15
C LYS A 198 29.39 -24.77 25.32
N GLN A 199 28.68 -25.86 25.03
CA GLN A 199 28.31 -26.88 26.02
C GLN A 199 29.47 -27.77 26.46
N LYS A 200 30.66 -27.64 25.85
CA LYS A 200 31.83 -28.51 26.06
C LYS A 200 31.59 -29.98 25.66
N SER A 201 30.59 -30.22 24.81
CA SER A 201 30.28 -31.52 24.21
C SER A 201 31.15 -31.74 22.96
N TYR A 202 32.46 -31.82 23.16
CA TYR A 202 33.45 -31.75 22.06
C TYR A 202 33.35 -32.88 21.03
N SER A 203 32.95 -34.08 21.43
CA SER A 203 32.73 -35.21 20.50
C SER A 203 31.58 -34.92 19.54
N LEU A 204 30.47 -34.42 20.08
CA LEU A 204 29.29 -34.07 19.31
C LEU A 204 29.54 -32.84 18.44
N ALA A 205 30.29 -31.85 18.95
CA ALA A 205 30.73 -30.71 18.14
C ALA A 205 31.52 -31.16 16.90
N LEU A 206 32.50 -32.05 17.06
CA LEU A 206 33.29 -32.59 15.94
C LEU A 206 32.42 -33.33 14.93
N GLU A 207 31.50 -34.18 15.40
CA GLU A 207 30.56 -34.90 14.53
C GLU A 207 29.75 -33.92 13.66
N TYR A 208 29.23 -32.84 14.25
CA TYR A 208 28.46 -31.85 13.51
C TYR A 208 29.32 -30.96 12.60
N TYR A 209 30.56 -30.61 13.01
CA TYR A 209 31.48 -29.92 12.11
C TYR A 209 31.82 -30.76 10.88
N GLN A 210 32.05 -32.06 11.06
CA GLN A 210 32.30 -32.97 9.93
C GLN A 210 31.07 -33.11 9.04
N LYS A 211 29.87 -33.30 9.61
CA LYS A 211 28.61 -33.30 8.85
C LYS A 211 28.42 -32.02 8.04
N ALA A 212 28.77 -30.86 8.60
CA ALA A 212 28.69 -29.60 7.89
C ALA A 212 29.68 -29.55 6.72
N LEU A 213 30.90 -30.08 6.89
CA LEU A 213 31.89 -30.15 5.82
C LEU A 213 31.47 -31.11 4.69
N ASP A 214 30.96 -32.29 5.03
CA ASP A 214 30.45 -33.28 4.06
C ASP A 214 29.31 -32.70 3.22
N LEU A 215 28.42 -31.90 3.84
CA LEU A 215 27.37 -31.16 3.15
C LEU A 215 27.92 -30.09 2.19
N CYS A 216 29.10 -29.53 2.45
CA CYS A 216 29.76 -28.60 1.54
C CYS A 216 30.43 -29.32 0.36
N ASP A 217 31.01 -30.50 0.58
CA ASP A 217 31.73 -31.25 -0.46
C ASP A 217 30.80 -31.77 -1.58
N VAL A 218 29.51 -31.95 -1.29
CA VAL A 218 28.48 -32.28 -2.28
C VAL A 218 27.94 -31.06 -3.05
N THR A 219 28.48 -29.86 -2.80
CA THR A 219 28.08 -28.62 -3.47
C THR A 219 29.25 -28.04 -4.26
N THR A 220 28.94 -27.24 -5.30
CA THR A 220 29.96 -26.47 -6.05
C THR A 220 30.45 -25.24 -5.28
N GLU A 221 29.90 -25.00 -4.08
CA GLU A 221 30.07 -23.79 -3.29
C GLU A 221 31.31 -23.84 -2.38
N ARG A 222 32.50 -23.72 -3.00
CA ARG A 222 33.82 -23.81 -2.33
C ARG A 222 34.02 -22.80 -1.20
N THR A 223 33.25 -21.71 -1.18
CA THR A 223 33.30 -20.66 -0.15
C THR A 223 32.84 -21.15 1.23
N PHE A 224 31.78 -21.96 1.25
CA PHE A 224 31.23 -22.54 2.48
C PHE A 224 32.15 -23.64 3.00
N ARG A 225 32.76 -24.41 2.10
CA ARG A 225 33.81 -25.37 2.45
C ARG A 225 34.98 -24.69 3.17
N ALA A 226 35.48 -23.57 2.64
CA ALA A 226 36.56 -22.82 3.30
C ALA A 226 36.18 -22.30 4.70
N ARG A 227 34.89 -21.98 4.93
CA ARG A 227 34.39 -21.66 6.28
C ARG A 227 34.41 -22.88 7.19
N GLY A 228 33.80 -24.00 6.77
CA GLY A 228 33.80 -25.23 7.57
C GLY A 228 35.21 -25.73 7.93
N LEU A 229 36.16 -25.61 7.02
CA LEU A 229 37.58 -25.89 7.30
C LEU A 229 38.17 -24.94 8.36
N THR A 230 37.80 -23.66 8.34
CA THR A 230 38.25 -22.71 9.38
C THR A 230 37.71 -23.11 10.75
N ASP A 231 36.43 -23.47 10.83
CA ASP A 231 35.79 -23.84 12.11
C ASP A 231 36.35 -25.16 12.67
N LEU A 232 36.67 -26.13 11.81
CA LEU A 232 37.43 -27.33 12.20
C LEU A 232 38.85 -26.98 12.67
N GLY A 233 39.51 -26.01 12.02
CA GLY A 233 40.78 -25.49 12.47
C GLY A 233 40.72 -24.92 13.88
N ASP A 234 39.68 -24.11 14.16
CA ASP A 234 39.44 -23.54 15.49
C ASP A 234 39.11 -24.63 16.53
N TYR A 235 38.33 -25.65 16.15
CA TYR A 235 38.07 -26.83 16.98
C TYR A 235 39.38 -27.51 17.41
N TYR A 236 40.25 -27.86 16.45
CA TYR A 236 41.49 -28.56 16.75
C TYR A 236 42.48 -27.68 17.52
N PHE A 237 42.45 -26.36 17.30
CA PHE A 237 43.22 -25.41 18.10
C PHE A 237 42.79 -25.44 19.58
N VAL A 238 41.48 -25.39 19.86
CA VAL A 238 40.94 -25.50 21.23
C VAL A 238 41.30 -26.84 21.86
N MET A 239 41.33 -27.91 21.07
CA MET A 239 41.75 -29.23 21.56
C MET A 239 43.27 -29.40 21.75
N GLY A 240 44.06 -28.38 21.40
CA GLY A 240 45.52 -28.44 21.48
C GLY A 240 46.18 -29.26 20.36
N ASN A 241 45.43 -29.72 19.36
CA ASN A 241 45.99 -30.40 18.20
C ASN A 241 46.39 -29.39 17.13
N TYR A 242 47.54 -28.76 17.35
CA TYR A 242 48.02 -27.66 16.51
C TYR A 242 48.32 -28.07 15.07
N GLN A 243 48.78 -29.30 14.81
CA GLN A 243 49.08 -29.73 13.45
C GLN A 243 47.81 -29.81 12.59
N GLN A 244 46.76 -30.46 13.12
CA GLN A 244 45.48 -30.50 12.40
C GLN A 244 44.90 -29.08 12.23
N ALA A 245 45.02 -28.22 13.24
CA ALA A 245 44.57 -26.84 13.15
C ALA A 245 45.28 -26.06 12.02
N ILE A 246 46.60 -26.28 11.84
CA ILE A 246 47.38 -25.69 10.75
C ILE A 246 46.89 -26.23 9.40
N ASP A 247 46.77 -27.55 9.26
CA ASP A 247 46.39 -28.20 7.99
C ASP A 247 45.02 -27.69 7.50
N TYR A 248 44.04 -27.60 8.41
CA TYR A 248 42.70 -27.08 8.09
C TYR A 248 42.71 -25.59 7.72
N ASN A 249 43.46 -24.75 8.46
CA ASN A 249 43.57 -23.33 8.14
C ASN A 249 44.31 -23.07 6.81
N GLN A 250 45.34 -23.88 6.48
CA GLN A 250 46.05 -23.79 5.20
C GLN A 250 45.15 -24.20 4.03
N GLN A 251 44.38 -25.29 4.17
CA GLN A 251 43.39 -25.68 3.17
C GLN A 251 42.33 -24.59 2.94
N ALA A 252 41.82 -24.00 4.03
CA ALA A 252 40.87 -22.88 3.94
C ALA A 252 41.49 -21.66 3.25
N LEU A 253 42.72 -21.30 3.60
CA LEU A 253 43.46 -20.18 3.02
C LEU A 253 43.69 -20.36 1.52
N ALA A 254 44.11 -21.57 1.08
CA ALA A 254 44.34 -21.87 -0.33
C ALA A 254 43.07 -21.68 -1.17
N ILE A 255 41.92 -22.17 -0.70
CA ILE A 255 40.63 -21.95 -1.36
C ILE A 255 40.30 -20.46 -1.43
N ARG A 256 40.49 -19.72 -0.34
CA ARG A 256 40.19 -18.28 -0.30
C ARG A 256 41.11 -17.47 -1.20
N GLN A 257 42.39 -17.83 -1.33
CA GLN A 257 43.32 -17.19 -2.26
C GLN A 257 42.95 -17.48 -3.72
N GLU A 258 42.63 -18.73 -4.06
CA GLU A 258 42.17 -19.12 -5.40
C GLU A 258 40.91 -18.34 -5.79
N MET A 259 39.98 -18.17 -4.84
CA MET A 259 38.72 -17.44 -5.02
C MET A 259 38.82 -15.93 -4.76
N LYS A 260 40.01 -15.39 -4.49
CA LYS A 260 40.25 -13.97 -4.18
C LYS A 260 39.39 -13.42 -3.01
N ILE A 261 39.08 -14.25 -2.01
CA ILE A 261 38.32 -13.88 -0.81
C ILE A 261 39.27 -13.32 0.26
N GLN A 262 39.69 -12.07 0.08
CA GLN A 262 40.77 -11.47 0.85
C GLN A 262 40.48 -11.36 2.37
N ASN A 263 39.30 -10.89 2.79
CA ASN A 263 38.95 -10.76 4.22
C ASN A 263 39.00 -12.11 4.96
N GLY A 264 38.52 -13.18 4.31
CA GLY A 264 38.63 -14.53 4.83
C GLY A 264 40.08 -15.00 4.92
N SER A 265 40.93 -14.68 3.93
CA SER A 265 42.36 -15.00 3.96
C SER A 265 43.06 -14.37 5.16
N VAL A 266 42.77 -13.09 5.48
CA VAL A 266 43.30 -12.42 6.67
C VAL A 266 42.95 -13.21 7.95
N THR A 267 41.71 -13.71 8.05
CA THR A 267 41.27 -14.50 9.20
C THR A 267 42.07 -15.80 9.36
N ASN A 268 42.31 -16.55 8.27
CA ASN A 268 43.11 -17.78 8.38
C ASN A 268 44.59 -17.48 8.69
N LEU A 269 45.15 -16.39 8.15
CA LEU A 269 46.50 -15.96 8.50
C LEU A 269 46.61 -15.60 9.99
N MET A 270 45.63 -14.87 10.54
CA MET A 270 45.57 -14.59 11.98
C MET A 270 45.48 -15.86 12.83
N ASN A 271 44.63 -16.81 12.43
CA ASN A 271 44.51 -18.11 13.12
C ASN A 271 45.85 -18.87 13.11
N LEU A 272 46.52 -18.95 11.96
CA LEU A 272 47.86 -19.54 11.83
C LEU A 272 48.89 -18.82 12.72
N GLY A 273 48.89 -17.49 12.72
CA GLY A 273 49.76 -16.70 13.59
C GLY A 273 49.53 -16.99 15.08
N ASN A 274 48.28 -17.13 15.50
CA ASN A 274 47.94 -17.49 16.88
C ASN A 274 48.32 -18.94 17.21
N ILE A 275 48.15 -19.88 16.28
CA ILE A 275 48.60 -21.28 16.45
C ILE A 275 50.12 -21.33 16.64
N PHE A 276 50.89 -20.64 15.79
CA PHE A 276 52.35 -20.58 15.90
C PHE A 276 52.81 -19.91 17.20
N LYS A 277 52.12 -18.85 17.65
CA LYS A 277 52.35 -18.23 18.96
C LYS A 277 52.21 -19.25 20.10
N MET A 278 51.12 -20.04 20.11
CA MET A 278 50.89 -21.06 21.14
C MET A 278 51.92 -22.21 21.11
N GLN A 279 52.52 -22.47 19.94
CA GLN A 279 53.63 -23.40 19.80
C GLN A 279 55.01 -22.81 20.16
N GLY A 280 55.10 -21.52 20.51
CA GLY A 280 56.36 -20.81 20.75
C GLY A 280 57.17 -20.50 19.48
N ARG A 281 56.58 -20.68 18.29
CA ARG A 281 57.18 -20.43 16.97
C ARG A 281 57.00 -18.97 16.59
N PHE A 282 57.62 -18.06 17.35
CA PHE A 282 57.33 -16.63 17.27
C PHE A 282 57.71 -15.99 15.92
N ASP A 283 58.82 -16.39 15.31
CA ASP A 283 59.23 -15.84 14.00
C ASP A 283 58.22 -16.17 12.90
N GLU A 284 57.69 -17.39 12.90
CA GLU A 284 56.66 -17.83 11.95
C GLU A 284 55.31 -17.14 12.23
N ALA A 285 54.97 -16.97 13.51
CA ALA A 285 53.79 -16.23 13.92
C ALA A 285 53.83 -14.78 13.41
N ILE A 286 54.95 -14.08 13.63
CA ILE A 286 55.16 -12.70 13.17
C ILE A 286 55.11 -12.63 11.64
N ALA A 287 55.80 -13.53 10.94
CA ALA A 287 55.83 -13.53 9.48
C ALA A 287 54.42 -13.65 8.87
N VAL A 288 53.59 -14.56 9.39
CA VAL A 288 52.22 -14.74 8.91
C VAL A 288 51.31 -13.57 9.32
N LEU A 289 51.49 -13.01 10.52
CA LEU A 289 50.72 -11.84 10.96
C LEU A 289 51.06 -10.56 10.18
N LEU A 290 52.31 -10.37 9.78
CA LEU A 290 52.68 -9.25 8.89
C LEU A 290 52.07 -9.40 7.49
N GLN A 291 51.95 -10.63 6.97
CA GLN A 291 51.18 -10.88 5.75
C GLN A 291 49.69 -10.57 5.94
N ALA A 292 49.12 -10.93 7.10
CA ALA A 292 47.74 -10.62 7.45
C ALA A 292 47.51 -9.10 7.54
N LEU A 293 48.43 -8.37 8.16
CA LEU A 293 48.37 -6.91 8.31
C LEU A 293 48.40 -6.22 6.94
N LYS A 294 49.37 -6.58 6.09
CA LYS A 294 49.49 -6.03 4.74
C LYS A 294 48.21 -6.25 3.94
N LEU A 295 47.66 -7.46 3.98
CA LEU A 295 46.41 -7.76 3.28
C LEU A 295 45.22 -6.98 3.88
N ALA A 296 45.16 -6.82 5.20
CA ALA A 296 44.14 -6.03 5.90
C ALA A 296 44.19 -4.53 5.52
N GLU A 297 45.39 -3.98 5.33
CA GLU A 297 45.63 -2.62 4.83
C GLU A 297 45.17 -2.47 3.38
N GLU A 298 45.51 -3.43 2.51
CA GLU A 298 45.10 -3.44 1.11
C GLU A 298 43.57 -3.43 0.95
N ILE A 299 42.86 -4.21 1.78
CA ILE A 299 41.39 -4.24 1.79
C ILE A 299 40.74 -3.20 2.69
N ARG A 300 41.54 -2.40 3.41
CA ARG A 300 41.09 -1.32 4.32
C ARG A 300 40.12 -1.78 5.43
N VAL A 301 40.29 -3.00 5.94
CA VAL A 301 39.44 -3.53 7.02
C VAL A 301 40.09 -3.26 8.37
N LYS A 302 39.77 -2.10 8.96
CA LYS A 302 40.34 -1.61 10.24
C LYS A 302 40.19 -2.60 11.39
N VAL A 303 39.07 -3.34 11.44
CA VAL A 303 38.82 -4.36 12.47
C VAL A 303 39.92 -5.41 12.47
N LYS A 304 40.30 -5.90 11.28
CA LYS A 304 41.36 -6.89 11.14
C LYS A 304 42.72 -6.28 11.45
N MET A 305 42.97 -5.04 11.05
CA MET A 305 44.24 -4.36 11.33
C MET A 305 44.52 -4.27 12.84
N TYR A 306 43.56 -3.78 13.65
CA TYR A 306 43.80 -3.69 15.09
C TYR A 306 43.92 -5.08 15.74
N GLN A 307 43.15 -6.08 15.29
CA GLN A 307 43.27 -7.45 15.81
C GLN A 307 44.66 -8.05 15.54
N VAL A 308 45.21 -7.81 14.34
CA VAL A 308 46.57 -8.25 13.98
C VAL A 308 47.61 -7.52 14.84
N HIS A 309 47.46 -6.20 15.04
CA HIS A 309 48.33 -5.44 15.94
C HIS A 309 48.29 -5.93 17.39
N GLN A 310 47.12 -6.31 17.89
CA GLN A 310 46.99 -6.91 19.21
C GLN A 310 47.80 -8.23 19.31
N LEU A 311 47.66 -9.11 18.31
CA LEU A 311 48.40 -10.37 18.28
C LEU A 311 49.92 -10.17 18.17
N LEU A 312 50.37 -9.21 17.36
CA LEU A 312 51.79 -8.85 17.25
C LEU A 312 52.33 -8.27 18.57
N SER A 313 51.57 -7.37 19.20
CA SER A 313 51.88 -6.80 20.51
C SER A 313 52.09 -7.89 21.56
N ASP A 314 51.17 -8.86 21.63
CA ASP A 314 51.25 -9.99 22.56
C ASP A 314 52.51 -10.83 22.33
N ILE A 315 52.84 -11.12 21.06
CA ILE A 315 54.01 -11.92 20.71
C ILE A 315 55.30 -11.20 21.12
N TYR A 316 55.46 -9.94 20.74
CA TYR A 316 56.67 -9.18 21.08
C TYR A 316 56.83 -8.99 22.60
N LEU A 317 55.72 -8.87 23.34
CA LEU A 317 55.75 -8.84 24.80
C LEU A 317 56.31 -10.15 25.37
N VAL A 318 55.82 -11.29 24.88
CA VAL A 318 56.29 -12.63 25.32
C VAL A 318 57.75 -12.88 24.93
N MET A 319 58.21 -12.33 23.80
CA MET A 319 59.62 -12.38 23.38
C MET A 319 60.55 -11.47 24.19
N GLY A 320 60.02 -10.61 25.07
CA GLY A 320 60.81 -9.64 25.83
C GLY A 320 61.26 -8.42 25.01
N ASN A 321 60.51 -8.07 23.95
CA ASN A 321 60.74 -6.88 23.13
C ASN A 321 59.65 -5.80 23.40
N PRO A 322 59.77 -5.03 24.49
CA PRO A 322 58.74 -4.06 24.89
C PRO A 322 58.59 -2.89 23.91
N SER A 323 59.64 -2.55 23.16
CA SER A 323 59.59 -1.44 22.19
C SER A 323 58.65 -1.75 21.01
N GLU A 324 58.84 -2.93 20.38
CA GLU A 324 57.97 -3.37 19.28
C GLU A 324 56.56 -3.70 19.79
N SER A 325 56.46 -4.29 20.99
CA SER A 325 55.17 -4.53 21.63
C SER A 325 54.40 -3.22 21.82
N LEU A 326 55.04 -2.18 22.37
CA LEU A 326 54.42 -0.88 22.59
C LEU A 326 54.00 -0.22 21.26
N ALA A 327 54.81 -0.31 20.20
CA ALA A 327 54.47 0.25 18.90
C ALA A 327 53.17 -0.38 18.34
N HIS A 328 53.06 -1.71 18.38
CA HIS A 328 51.84 -2.41 17.97
C HIS A 328 50.67 -2.18 18.91
N TYR A 329 50.90 -2.08 20.21
CA TYR A 329 49.87 -1.74 21.19
C TYR A 329 49.28 -0.34 20.95
N MET A 330 50.12 0.65 20.63
CA MET A 330 49.68 1.99 20.25
C MET A 330 48.85 1.96 18.95
N ALA A 331 49.28 1.21 17.94
CA ALA A 331 48.53 1.06 16.70
C ALA A 331 47.16 0.37 16.93
N PHE A 332 47.13 -0.68 17.76
CA PHE A 332 45.89 -1.32 18.20
C PHE A 332 44.93 -0.30 18.85
N HIS A 333 45.41 0.52 19.79
CA HIS A 333 44.57 1.51 20.47
C HIS A 333 44.03 2.58 19.52
N VAL A 334 44.90 3.19 18.71
CA VAL A 334 44.48 4.24 17.76
C VAL A 334 43.44 3.72 16.77
N ILE A 335 43.65 2.52 16.21
CA ILE A 335 42.73 1.95 15.22
C ILE A 335 41.43 1.48 15.89
N SER A 336 41.50 0.85 17.07
CA SER A 336 40.31 0.39 17.79
C SER A 336 39.45 1.55 18.29
N GLU A 337 40.04 2.65 18.77
CA GLU A 337 39.31 3.88 19.10
C GLU A 337 38.61 4.46 17.87
N ALA A 338 39.30 4.50 16.71
CA ALA A 338 38.70 4.98 15.47
C ALA A 338 37.49 4.12 15.04
N VAL A 339 37.62 2.78 15.11
CA VAL A 339 36.50 1.86 14.83
C VAL A 339 35.35 2.07 15.82
N ASN A 340 35.63 2.17 17.12
CA ASN A 340 34.61 2.39 18.14
C ASN A 340 33.86 3.72 17.93
N HIS A 341 34.56 4.77 17.51
CA HIS A 341 33.95 6.06 17.21
C HIS A 341 33.03 5.98 15.97
N GLU A 342 33.49 5.32 14.90
CA GLU A 342 32.68 5.06 13.70
C GLU A 342 31.43 4.23 14.02
N ASP A 343 31.57 3.14 14.78
CA ASP A 343 30.44 2.31 15.23
C ASP A 343 29.43 3.11 16.06
N MET A 344 29.89 3.98 16.95
CA MET A 344 29.01 4.84 17.74
C MET A 344 28.25 5.84 16.86
N GLN A 345 28.91 6.45 15.87
CA GLN A 345 28.25 7.33 14.92
C GLN A 345 27.18 6.59 14.11
N HIS A 346 27.47 5.37 13.64
CA HIS A 346 26.50 4.54 12.93
C HIS A 346 25.29 4.21 13.82
N LYS A 347 25.50 3.81 15.07
CA LYS A 347 24.42 3.55 16.04
C LYS A 347 23.52 4.75 16.25
N VAL A 348 24.11 5.95 16.42
CA VAL A 348 23.35 7.19 16.58
C VAL A 348 22.55 7.51 15.31
N LYS A 349 23.17 7.38 14.13
CA LYS A 349 22.50 7.59 12.83
C LYS A 349 21.30 6.65 12.65
N ASN A 350 21.47 5.36 12.94
CA ASN A 350 20.41 4.36 12.82
C ASN A 350 19.25 4.63 13.80
N GLN A 351 19.54 5.03 15.04
CA GLN A 351 18.50 5.43 15.99
C GLN A 351 17.74 6.68 15.55
N ILE A 352 18.42 7.69 14.99
CA ILE A 352 17.77 8.89 14.44
C ILE A 352 16.85 8.52 13.28
N GLN A 353 17.31 7.68 12.35
CA GLN A 353 16.49 7.22 11.22
C GLN A 353 15.27 6.44 11.68
N LEU A 354 15.42 5.56 12.68
CA LEU A 354 14.31 4.81 13.25
C LEU A 354 13.29 5.75 13.89
N PHE A 355 13.75 6.71 14.70
CA PHE A 355 12.87 7.69 15.33
C PHE A 355 12.11 8.50 14.28
N GLN A 356 12.78 8.98 13.23
CA GLN A 356 12.13 9.68 12.12
C GLN A 356 11.09 8.81 11.43
N ALA A 357 11.40 7.55 11.12
CA ALA A 357 10.47 6.63 10.49
C ALA A 357 9.21 6.37 11.36
N GLU A 358 9.37 6.24 12.67
CA GLU A 358 8.25 6.11 13.60
C GLU A 358 7.37 7.38 13.65
N GLN A 359 7.96 8.57 13.59
CA GLN A 359 7.21 9.83 13.52
C GLN A 359 6.43 9.94 12.21
N THR A 360 7.08 9.73 11.07
CA THR A 360 6.44 9.77 9.75
C THR A 360 5.27 8.79 9.68
N LYS A 361 5.42 7.58 10.25
CA LYS A 361 4.33 6.60 10.32
C LYS A 361 3.13 7.14 11.12
N ARG A 362 3.36 7.79 12.26
CA ARG A 362 2.29 8.40 13.07
C ARG A 362 1.60 9.54 12.33
N GLU A 363 2.38 10.41 11.69
CA GLU A 363 1.86 11.53 10.89
C GLU A 363 0.98 11.02 9.73
N ASN A 364 1.43 9.99 9.01
CA ASN A 364 0.66 9.40 7.90
C ASN A 364 -0.68 8.80 8.36
N VAL A 365 -0.75 8.19 9.55
CA VAL A 365 -2.01 7.69 10.13
C VAL A 365 -2.98 8.84 10.38
N ILE A 366 -2.49 9.95 10.94
CA ILE A 366 -3.30 11.14 11.22
C ILE A 366 -3.79 11.78 9.91
N ILE A 367 -2.90 11.96 8.93
CA ILE A 367 -3.23 12.52 7.61
C ILE A 367 -4.30 11.67 6.91
N THR A 368 -4.17 10.35 6.95
CA THR A 368 -5.14 9.44 6.32
C THR A 368 -6.51 9.55 6.99
N ALA A 369 -6.55 9.63 8.32
CA ALA A 369 -7.79 9.82 9.06
C ALA A 369 -8.47 11.15 8.72
N GLN A 370 -7.71 12.26 8.70
CA GLN A 370 -8.21 13.58 8.32
C GLN A 370 -8.73 13.62 6.88
N LYS A 371 -8.00 13.00 5.94
CA LYS A 371 -8.44 12.91 4.54
C LYS A 371 -9.79 12.22 4.42
N ASN A 372 -9.98 11.10 5.12
CA ASN A 372 -11.25 10.37 5.13
C ASN A 372 -12.40 11.19 5.73
N GLU A 373 -12.14 12.00 6.75
CA GLU A 373 -13.13 12.88 7.36
C GLU A 373 -13.54 14.01 6.41
N ILE A 374 -12.57 14.67 5.78
CA ILE A 374 -12.79 15.71 4.75
C ILE A 374 -13.59 15.14 3.57
N GLU A 375 -13.26 13.93 3.11
CA GLU A 375 -13.97 13.26 2.01
C GLU A 375 -15.45 13.04 2.36
N LYS A 376 -15.75 12.59 3.59
CA LYS A 376 -17.12 12.41 4.07
C LYS A 376 -17.88 13.73 4.20
N GLU A 377 -17.25 14.77 4.74
CA GLU A 377 -17.88 16.09 4.85
C GLU A 377 -18.16 16.70 3.48
N LYS A 378 -17.22 16.55 2.53
CA LYS A 378 -17.40 16.99 1.16
C LYS A 378 -18.57 16.27 0.49
N GLN A 379 -18.63 14.94 0.58
CA GLN A 379 -19.75 14.14 0.04
C GLN A 379 -21.08 14.60 0.61
N ARG A 380 -21.16 14.80 1.94
CA ARG A 380 -22.37 15.30 2.59
C ARG A 380 -22.75 16.71 2.13
N SER A 381 -21.77 17.59 1.92
CA SER A 381 -22.00 18.95 1.41
C SER A 381 -22.50 18.93 -0.04
N ASP A 382 -21.93 18.06 -0.89
CA ASP A 382 -22.35 17.90 -2.28
C ASP A 382 -23.78 17.35 -2.36
N GLU A 383 -24.11 16.30 -1.59
CA GLU A 383 -25.48 15.74 -1.53
C GLU A 383 -26.52 16.78 -1.08
N LEU A 384 -26.21 17.61 -0.08
CA LEU A 384 -27.11 18.67 0.38
C LEU A 384 -27.32 19.76 -0.67
N LEU A 385 -26.29 20.09 -1.46
CA LEU A 385 -26.39 21.08 -2.53
C LEU A 385 -27.29 20.58 -3.66
N LEU A 386 -27.16 19.30 -4.05
CA LEU A 386 -27.97 18.67 -5.09
C LEU A 386 -29.45 18.50 -4.68
N ASN A 387 -29.74 18.42 -3.38
CA ASN A 387 -31.13 18.45 -2.88
C ASN A 387 -31.83 19.82 -3.06
N ILE A 388 -31.07 20.88 -3.34
CA ILE A 388 -31.59 22.27 -3.43
C ILE A 388 -31.55 22.78 -4.88
N LEU A 389 -30.52 22.40 -5.63
CA LEU A 389 -30.28 22.87 -6.99
C LEU A 389 -30.15 21.68 -7.94
N PRO A 390 -30.66 21.80 -9.18
CA PRO A 390 -30.40 20.79 -10.21
C PRO A 390 -28.90 20.58 -10.44
N ASP A 391 -28.49 19.37 -10.81
CA ASP A 391 -27.08 18.96 -10.97
C ASP A 391 -26.24 19.97 -11.77
N GLU A 392 -26.73 20.37 -12.95
CA GLU A 392 -26.03 21.28 -13.85
C GLU A 392 -25.85 22.69 -13.25
N VAL A 393 -26.85 23.13 -12.49
CA VAL A 393 -26.87 24.44 -11.84
C VAL A 393 -25.95 24.44 -10.62
N ALA A 394 -25.90 23.33 -9.87
CA ALA A 394 -24.99 23.14 -8.76
C ALA A 394 -23.51 23.12 -9.20
N GLU A 395 -23.18 22.44 -10.30
CA GLU A 395 -21.83 22.42 -10.87
C GLU A 395 -21.40 23.80 -11.41
N GLU A 396 -22.30 24.53 -12.05
CA GLU A 396 -22.03 25.90 -12.47
C GLU A 396 -21.75 26.82 -11.25
N LEU A 397 -22.56 26.70 -10.19
CA LEU A 397 -22.36 27.48 -8.96
C LEU A 397 -21.03 27.12 -8.28
N LYS A 398 -20.67 25.83 -8.21
CA LYS A 398 -19.40 25.36 -7.62
C LYS A 398 -18.17 25.85 -8.40
N SER A 399 -18.25 25.90 -9.73
CA SER A 399 -17.13 26.30 -10.59
C SER A 399 -16.95 27.81 -10.74
N LYS A 400 -18.05 28.56 -10.87
CA LYS A 400 -18.01 30.02 -11.14
C LYS A 400 -18.28 30.89 -9.91
N GLY A 401 -18.92 30.34 -8.86
CA GLY A 401 -19.40 31.10 -7.70
C GLY A 401 -20.71 31.88 -7.94
N SER A 402 -21.26 31.84 -9.15
CA SER A 402 -22.54 32.45 -9.53
C SER A 402 -23.18 31.67 -10.69
N VAL A 403 -24.50 31.76 -10.84
CA VAL A 403 -25.25 31.17 -11.95
C VAL A 403 -25.96 32.27 -12.73
N ASP A 404 -25.76 32.29 -14.04
CA ASP A 404 -26.40 33.26 -14.93
C ASP A 404 -27.85 32.86 -15.21
N ALA A 405 -28.73 33.87 -15.34
CA ALA A 405 -30.11 33.62 -15.77
C ALA A 405 -30.11 33.18 -17.25
N ARG A 406 -30.84 32.10 -17.56
CA ARG A 406 -30.91 31.51 -18.91
C ARG A 406 -32.33 31.62 -19.46
N GLN A 407 -32.45 31.98 -20.73
CA GLN A 407 -33.71 32.00 -21.47
C GLN A 407 -33.98 30.61 -22.06
N PHE A 408 -35.22 30.14 -21.93
CA PHE A 408 -35.72 28.89 -22.48
C PHE A 408 -36.98 29.17 -23.29
N ASP A 409 -37.02 28.73 -24.54
CA ASP A 409 -38.09 29.10 -25.46
C ASP A 409 -39.35 28.21 -25.34
N VAL A 410 -39.15 26.94 -24.98
CA VAL A 410 -40.22 25.94 -24.90
C VAL A 410 -40.16 25.21 -23.56
N VAL A 411 -40.88 25.73 -22.58
CA VAL A 411 -41.01 25.14 -21.25
C VAL A 411 -42.48 24.87 -20.94
N SER A 412 -42.79 23.66 -20.47
CA SER A 412 -44.13 23.28 -20.06
C SER A 412 -44.25 23.35 -18.55
N VAL A 413 -45.02 24.32 -18.06
CA VAL A 413 -45.19 24.58 -16.62
C VAL A 413 -46.51 23.94 -16.17
N LEU A 414 -46.42 23.09 -15.14
CA LEU A 414 -47.56 22.48 -14.46
C LEU A 414 -47.76 23.15 -13.10
N PHE A 415 -48.97 23.67 -12.89
CA PHE A 415 -49.46 24.10 -11.58
C PHE A 415 -50.50 23.12 -11.08
N THR A 416 -50.43 22.82 -9.79
CA THR A 416 -51.50 22.12 -9.07
C THR A 416 -51.97 22.94 -7.87
N ASP A 417 -53.20 22.72 -7.43
CA ASP A 417 -53.79 23.43 -6.28
C ASP A 417 -54.84 22.54 -5.60
N PHE A 418 -54.89 22.53 -4.28
CA PHE A 418 -55.89 21.76 -3.54
C PHE A 418 -57.22 22.52 -3.48
N ILE A 419 -58.30 21.85 -3.87
CA ILE A 419 -59.63 22.45 -3.88
C ILE A 419 -60.13 22.62 -2.45
N ASP A 420 -60.70 23.80 -2.16
CA ASP A 420 -61.22 24.18 -0.84
C ASP A 420 -60.22 23.98 0.31
N PHE A 421 -58.92 24.09 0.01
CA PHE A 421 -57.85 23.85 0.97
C PHE A 421 -58.01 24.65 2.26
N THR A 422 -58.42 25.93 2.17
CA THR A 422 -58.67 26.77 3.35
C THR A 422 -59.66 26.13 4.31
N ARG A 423 -60.79 25.62 3.80
CA ARG A 423 -61.80 24.93 4.61
C ARG A 423 -61.28 23.61 5.17
N LEU A 424 -60.54 22.84 4.37
CA LEU A 424 -59.93 21.58 4.82
C LEU A 424 -58.89 21.81 5.92
N SER A 425 -58.14 22.91 5.85
CA SER A 425 -57.11 23.28 6.82
C SER A 425 -57.69 23.71 8.18
N GLU A 426 -58.92 24.25 8.21
CA GLU A 426 -59.62 24.63 9.46
C GLU A 426 -60.07 23.41 10.27
N ASN A 427 -60.29 22.26 9.60
CA ASN A 427 -60.78 21.02 10.20
C ASN A 427 -59.66 20.04 10.58
N LEU A 428 -58.39 20.39 10.35
CA LEU A 428 -57.23 19.56 10.64
C LEU A 428 -56.33 20.25 11.66
N THR A 429 -55.63 19.47 12.48
CA THR A 429 -54.55 20.06 13.28
C THR A 429 -53.40 20.50 12.36
N PRO A 430 -52.60 21.52 12.74
CA PRO A 430 -51.45 21.94 11.95
C PRO A 430 -50.48 20.79 11.62
N ARG A 431 -50.34 19.82 12.53
CA ARG A 431 -49.49 18.63 12.32
C ARG A 431 -50.07 17.71 11.24
N GLU A 432 -51.35 17.36 11.33
CA GLU A 432 -52.01 16.48 10.36
C GLU A 432 -52.06 17.11 8.96
N LEU A 433 -52.28 18.42 8.88
CA LEU A 433 -52.25 19.16 7.63
C LEU A 433 -50.87 19.08 6.97
N VAL A 434 -49.80 19.33 7.74
CA VAL A 434 -48.42 19.24 7.24
C VAL A 434 -48.06 17.81 6.82
N GLU A 435 -48.47 16.81 7.59
CA GLU A 435 -48.24 15.39 7.26
C GLU A 435 -48.98 14.97 5.98
N GLU A 436 -50.20 15.46 5.74
CA GLU A 436 -50.95 15.17 4.50
C GLU A 436 -50.30 15.84 3.29
N ILE A 437 -49.97 17.14 3.38
CA ILE A 437 -49.29 17.86 2.30
C ILE A 437 -47.94 17.21 2.00
N HIS A 438 -47.18 16.85 3.02
CA HIS A 438 -45.91 16.14 2.85
C HIS A 438 -46.09 14.82 2.11
N THR A 439 -47.13 14.05 2.44
CA THR A 439 -47.46 12.79 1.76
C THR A 439 -47.77 13.01 0.28
N CYS A 440 -48.61 14.00 -0.05
CA CYS A 440 -48.93 14.32 -1.43
C CYS A 440 -47.72 14.84 -2.22
N PHE A 441 -46.99 15.82 -1.68
CA PHE A 441 -45.85 16.41 -2.37
C PHE A 441 -44.69 15.42 -2.52
N LYS A 442 -44.49 14.51 -1.58
CA LYS A 442 -43.52 13.41 -1.74
C LYS A 442 -43.89 12.49 -2.90
N ALA A 443 -45.17 12.17 -3.08
CA ALA A 443 -45.62 11.39 -4.21
C ALA A 443 -45.48 12.17 -5.54
N PHE A 444 -45.75 13.48 -5.52
CA PHE A 444 -45.58 14.34 -6.69
C PHE A 444 -44.12 14.41 -7.10
N ASP A 445 -43.19 14.62 -6.15
CA ASP A 445 -41.75 14.61 -6.37
C ASP A 445 -41.31 13.33 -7.11
N GLN A 446 -41.78 12.15 -6.68
CA GLN A 446 -41.50 10.87 -7.34
C GLN A 446 -42.11 10.72 -8.74
N ILE A 447 -43.28 11.33 -8.98
CA ILE A 447 -43.95 11.29 -10.28
C ILE A 447 -43.23 12.18 -11.29
N ILE A 448 -42.87 13.40 -10.87
CA ILE A 448 -42.22 14.38 -11.75
C ILE A 448 -40.81 13.94 -12.13
N GLU A 449 -40.08 13.30 -11.21
CA GLU A 449 -38.75 12.72 -11.46
C GLU A 449 -38.82 11.66 -12.58
N LYS A 450 -39.80 10.75 -12.52
CA LYS A 450 -40.04 9.74 -13.58
C LYS A 450 -40.47 10.33 -14.92
N CYS A 451 -40.95 11.57 -14.92
CA CYS A 451 -41.42 12.28 -16.10
C CYS A 451 -40.42 13.35 -16.58
N ASN A 452 -39.18 13.38 -16.07
CA ASN A 452 -38.16 14.38 -16.46
C ASN A 452 -38.64 15.83 -16.29
N LEU A 453 -39.36 16.10 -15.20
CA LEU A 453 -39.82 17.43 -14.82
C LEU A 453 -39.04 17.90 -13.59
N GLU A 454 -38.68 19.17 -13.58
CA GLU A 454 -37.97 19.81 -12.48
C GLU A 454 -38.96 20.43 -11.48
N LYS A 455 -38.71 20.24 -10.19
CA LYS A 455 -39.49 20.91 -9.15
C LYS A 455 -39.06 22.36 -9.07
N ILE A 456 -39.99 23.29 -9.23
CA ILE A 456 -39.67 24.72 -9.09
C ILE A 456 -39.85 25.15 -7.65
N LYS A 457 -41.07 25.01 -7.12
CA LYS A 457 -41.38 25.36 -5.73
C LYS A 457 -42.75 24.83 -5.31
N THR A 458 -43.03 24.96 -4.03
CA THR A 458 -44.38 24.93 -3.49
C THR A 458 -44.81 26.35 -3.12
N ILE A 459 -46.09 26.68 -3.33
CA ILE A 459 -46.65 28.00 -3.03
C ILE A 459 -47.91 27.78 -2.18
N GLY A 460 -47.74 27.73 -0.85
CA GLY A 460 -48.81 27.31 0.04
C GLY A 460 -49.20 25.85 -0.22
N ASP A 461 -50.43 25.65 -0.65
CA ASP A 461 -51.05 24.38 -1.05
C ASP A 461 -50.86 24.04 -2.54
N SER A 462 -50.27 24.94 -3.31
CA SER A 462 -49.95 24.72 -4.72
C SER A 462 -48.57 24.07 -4.93
N TYR A 463 -48.49 23.16 -5.89
CA TYR A 463 -47.24 22.54 -6.35
C TYR A 463 -46.92 22.99 -7.77
N MET A 464 -45.67 23.42 -8.00
CA MET A 464 -45.21 23.92 -9.29
C MET A 464 -43.99 23.15 -9.77
N CYS A 465 -44.09 22.56 -10.97
CA CYS A 465 -42.98 21.93 -11.67
C CYS A 465 -42.97 22.31 -13.15
N ALA A 466 -41.85 22.07 -13.82
CA ALA A 466 -41.68 22.43 -15.22
C ALA A 466 -40.84 21.42 -15.99
N GLY A 467 -41.21 21.16 -17.24
CA GLY A 467 -40.43 20.36 -18.17
C GLY A 467 -39.69 21.23 -19.18
N GLY A 468 -38.54 20.75 -19.65
CA GLY A 468 -37.64 21.51 -20.53
C GLY A 468 -36.63 22.37 -19.75
N LEU A 469 -36.45 22.06 -18.46
CA LEU A 469 -35.51 22.68 -17.53
C LEU A 469 -34.85 21.60 -16.65
N PRO A 470 -33.62 21.84 -16.13
CA PRO A 470 -32.68 22.88 -16.58
C PRO A 470 -32.17 22.62 -18.01
N MET A 471 -32.46 21.43 -18.56
CA MET A 471 -32.13 21.01 -19.92
C MET A 471 -33.32 21.09 -20.86
N GLN A 472 -33.13 21.75 -22.00
CA GLN A 472 -34.13 21.80 -23.07
C GLN A 472 -34.35 20.41 -23.67
N ASN A 473 -35.60 20.08 -23.90
CA ASN A 473 -36.00 18.86 -24.59
C ASN A 473 -37.30 19.11 -25.38
N ASN A 474 -37.64 18.19 -26.28
CA ASN A 474 -38.83 18.30 -27.14
C ASN A 474 -40.03 17.50 -26.60
N THR A 475 -39.88 16.79 -25.49
CA THR A 475 -40.93 15.94 -24.89
C THR A 475 -41.66 16.62 -23.75
N ASN A 476 -41.18 17.78 -23.28
CA ASN A 476 -41.63 18.44 -22.05
C ASN A 476 -43.15 18.62 -21.92
N ALA A 477 -43.85 18.92 -23.02
CA ALA A 477 -45.31 19.08 -22.99
C ALA A 477 -46.02 17.74 -22.74
N ALA A 478 -45.57 16.67 -23.38
CA ALA A 478 -46.11 15.33 -23.17
C ALA A 478 -45.74 14.79 -21.78
N ASP A 479 -44.52 15.07 -21.31
CA ASP A 479 -44.05 14.74 -19.97
C ASP A 479 -44.87 15.43 -18.87
N ALA A 480 -45.14 16.73 -19.02
CA ALA A 480 -46.01 17.49 -18.11
C ALA A 480 -47.44 16.90 -18.05
N VAL A 481 -47.99 16.51 -19.20
CA VAL A 481 -49.31 15.87 -19.28
C VAL A 481 -49.29 14.48 -18.61
N ARG A 482 -48.26 13.66 -18.85
CA ARG A 482 -48.11 12.34 -18.19
C ARG A 482 -48.03 12.48 -16.67
N ALA A 483 -47.23 13.43 -16.19
CA ALA A 483 -47.12 13.70 -14.76
C ALA A 483 -48.46 14.15 -14.17
N ALA A 484 -49.18 15.08 -14.82
CA ALA A 484 -50.49 15.54 -14.36
C ALA A 484 -51.53 14.41 -14.31
N LEU A 485 -51.55 13.52 -15.31
CA LEU A 485 -52.43 12.34 -15.31
C LEU A 485 -52.05 11.32 -14.22
N ALA A 486 -50.75 11.19 -13.91
CA ALA A 486 -50.28 10.34 -12.81
C ALA A 486 -50.61 10.95 -11.43
N ILE A 487 -50.46 12.26 -11.27
CA ILE A 487 -50.87 13.00 -10.07
C ILE A 487 -52.38 12.86 -9.86
N SER A 488 -53.19 13.03 -10.91
CA SER A 488 -54.65 12.82 -10.86
C SER A 488 -55.01 11.43 -10.32
N ARG A 489 -54.41 10.37 -10.90
CA ARG A 489 -54.62 8.99 -10.45
C ARG A 489 -54.22 8.76 -8.99
N PHE A 490 -53.06 9.27 -8.59
CA PHE A 490 -52.62 9.19 -7.19
C PHE A 490 -53.61 9.89 -6.25
N MET A 491 -54.10 11.07 -6.62
CA MET A 491 -55.06 11.82 -5.82
C MET A 491 -56.41 11.10 -5.70
N ASP A 492 -56.88 10.44 -6.76
CA ASP A 492 -58.08 9.60 -6.72
C ASP A 492 -57.93 8.40 -5.77
N GLU A 493 -56.76 7.75 -5.78
CA GLU A 493 -56.44 6.65 -4.86
C GLU A 493 -56.34 7.14 -3.41
N ARG A 494 -55.66 8.27 -3.19
CA ARG A 494 -55.53 8.90 -1.87
C ARG A 494 -56.88 9.34 -1.31
N ALA A 495 -57.75 9.88 -2.15
CA ALA A 495 -59.11 10.26 -1.78
C ALA A 495 -59.93 9.04 -1.30
N LYS A 496 -59.85 7.91 -2.01
CA LYS A 496 -60.48 6.65 -1.60
C LYS A 496 -59.93 6.13 -0.27
N GLN A 497 -58.60 6.19 -0.10
CA GLN A 497 -57.96 5.78 1.15
C GLN A 497 -58.43 6.64 2.32
N ARG A 498 -58.43 7.98 2.18
CA ARG A 498 -58.87 8.90 3.23
C ARG A 498 -60.33 8.68 3.59
N ALA A 499 -61.19 8.46 2.60
CA ALA A 499 -62.59 8.13 2.84
C ALA A 499 -62.74 6.82 3.65
N ALA A 500 -61.93 5.80 3.36
CA ALA A 500 -61.92 4.54 4.14
C ALA A 500 -61.42 4.73 5.58
N GLU A 501 -60.56 5.72 5.82
CA GLU A 501 -60.10 6.15 7.16
C GLU A 501 -61.09 7.09 7.88
N GLY A 502 -62.26 7.39 7.28
CA GLY A 502 -63.24 8.32 7.82
C GLY A 502 -62.82 9.80 7.75
N LYS A 503 -61.83 10.13 6.93
CA LYS A 503 -61.29 11.49 6.75
C LYS A 503 -61.82 12.12 5.47
N GLU A 504 -61.95 13.45 5.48
CA GLU A 504 -62.36 14.21 4.30
C GLU A 504 -61.30 14.10 3.18
N PRO A 505 -61.70 13.79 1.92
CA PRO A 505 -60.78 13.62 0.80
C PRO A 505 -60.26 14.96 0.28
N PHE A 506 -59.04 14.94 -0.23
CA PHE A 506 -58.43 16.08 -0.92
C PHE A 506 -58.61 15.92 -2.41
N HIS A 507 -59.02 16.98 -3.08
CA HIS A 507 -59.13 17.04 -4.54
C HIS A 507 -58.17 18.08 -5.09
N ILE A 508 -57.66 17.84 -6.29
CA ILE A 508 -56.65 18.69 -6.91
C ILE A 508 -57.18 19.28 -8.22
N ARG A 509 -56.82 20.53 -8.50
CA ARG A 509 -56.89 21.13 -9.83
C ARG A 509 -55.50 21.17 -10.43
N MET A 510 -55.44 21.04 -11.75
CA MET A 510 -54.18 21.03 -12.49
C MET A 510 -54.29 21.84 -13.76
N GLY A 511 -53.24 22.60 -14.05
CA GLY A 511 -53.15 23.46 -15.22
C GLY A 511 -51.78 23.40 -15.87
N ILE A 512 -51.73 23.20 -17.18
CA ILE A 512 -50.49 23.20 -17.96
C ILE A 512 -50.52 24.27 -19.04
N HIS A 513 -49.45 25.03 -19.12
CA HIS A 513 -49.19 25.92 -20.24
C HIS A 513 -47.73 25.80 -20.69
N THR A 514 -47.52 25.90 -22.01
CA THR A 514 -46.20 25.78 -22.63
C THR A 514 -45.82 27.10 -23.29
N GLY A 515 -44.63 27.61 -23.01
CA GLY A 515 -44.08 28.82 -23.62
C GLY A 515 -42.72 29.23 -23.03
N PRO A 516 -42.23 30.43 -23.36
CA PRO A 516 -40.89 30.87 -22.98
C PRO A 516 -40.80 31.33 -21.51
N VAL A 517 -39.68 31.02 -20.87
CA VAL A 517 -39.34 31.45 -19.50
C VAL A 517 -37.86 31.82 -19.38
N VAL A 518 -37.54 32.65 -18.38
CA VAL A 518 -36.17 32.82 -17.87
C VAL A 518 -36.05 31.99 -16.61
N ALA A 519 -35.03 31.17 -16.49
CA ALA A 519 -34.71 30.42 -15.27
C ALA A 519 -33.38 30.87 -14.67
N GLY A 520 -33.24 30.77 -13.35
CA GLY A 520 -32.02 31.18 -12.65
C GLY A 520 -32.11 31.01 -11.14
N ILE A 521 -31.04 31.33 -10.43
CA ILE A 521 -30.99 31.28 -8.97
C ILE A 521 -31.31 32.65 -8.37
N VAL A 522 -32.16 32.68 -7.34
CA VAL A 522 -32.38 33.86 -6.50
C VAL A 522 -31.95 33.59 -5.06
N GLY A 523 -31.43 34.64 -4.42
CA GLY A 523 -31.04 34.64 -3.01
C GLY A 523 -29.53 34.44 -2.81
N THR A 524 -28.99 35.03 -1.75
CA THR A 524 -27.57 34.93 -1.37
C THR A 524 -27.31 34.00 -0.19
N LYS A 525 -28.36 33.61 0.53
CA LYS A 525 -28.30 32.71 1.71
C LYS A 525 -29.21 31.48 1.59
N LYS A 526 -30.37 31.63 0.94
CA LYS A 526 -31.30 30.56 0.60
C LYS A 526 -31.42 30.55 -0.91
N PHE A 527 -30.51 29.84 -1.57
CA PHE A 527 -30.55 29.70 -3.02
C PHE A 527 -31.84 28.97 -3.40
N ALA A 528 -32.56 29.52 -4.37
CA ALA A 528 -33.73 28.89 -4.96
C ALA A 528 -33.60 28.98 -6.48
N TYR A 529 -33.64 27.83 -7.15
CA TYR A 529 -33.79 27.78 -8.59
C TYR A 529 -35.25 28.05 -8.96
N ASP A 530 -35.49 29.02 -9.83
CA ASP A 530 -36.82 29.54 -10.08
C ASP A 530 -36.97 30.01 -11.54
N ILE A 531 -38.22 30.22 -11.97
CA ILE A 531 -38.57 30.63 -13.32
C ILE A 531 -39.47 31.87 -13.34
N TRP A 532 -39.24 32.74 -14.33
CA TRP A 532 -39.99 33.97 -14.56
C TRP A 532 -40.44 34.07 -16.01
N GLY A 533 -41.63 34.61 -16.22
CA GLY A 533 -42.18 34.83 -17.56
C GLY A 533 -43.69 34.80 -17.58
N ASP A 534 -44.28 35.22 -18.70
CA ASP A 534 -45.73 35.21 -18.85
C ASP A 534 -46.30 33.79 -18.85
N THR A 535 -45.49 32.79 -19.26
CA THR A 535 -45.84 31.37 -19.25
C THR A 535 -46.20 30.87 -17.85
N VAL A 536 -45.49 31.31 -16.81
CA VAL A 536 -45.77 30.95 -15.41
C VAL A 536 -47.16 31.46 -15.00
N ASN A 537 -47.45 32.72 -15.32
CA ASN A 537 -48.74 33.33 -15.05
C ASN A 537 -49.86 32.62 -15.80
N MET A 538 -49.65 32.26 -17.07
CA MET A 538 -50.65 31.57 -17.88
C MET A 538 -50.91 30.14 -17.38
N ALA A 539 -49.88 29.41 -16.94
CA ALA A 539 -50.02 28.08 -16.33
C ALA A 539 -50.87 28.12 -15.04
N SER A 540 -50.61 29.09 -14.15
CA SER A 540 -51.46 29.34 -12.98
C SER A 540 -52.92 29.68 -13.35
N ARG A 541 -53.14 30.37 -14.48
CA ARG A 541 -54.51 30.63 -15.00
C ARG A 541 -55.16 29.37 -15.57
N MET A 542 -54.39 28.45 -16.15
CA MET A 542 -54.90 27.14 -16.57
C MET A 542 -55.34 26.33 -15.35
N GLU A 543 -54.59 26.36 -14.26
CA GLU A 543 -54.93 25.62 -13.04
C GLU A 543 -56.23 26.17 -12.44
N SER A 544 -56.26 27.48 -12.16
CA SER A 544 -57.42 28.11 -11.50
C SER A 544 -58.72 28.05 -12.31
N SER A 545 -58.63 27.87 -13.63
CA SER A 545 -59.78 27.66 -14.53
C SER A 545 -60.09 26.17 -14.77
N GLY A 546 -59.34 25.27 -14.14
CA GLY A 546 -59.49 23.82 -14.21
C GLY A 546 -60.65 23.30 -13.36
N GLU A 547 -60.95 22.01 -13.54
CA GLU A 547 -61.95 21.28 -12.75
C GLU A 547 -61.26 20.22 -11.91
N ALA A 548 -61.89 19.81 -10.80
CA ALA A 548 -61.37 18.79 -9.91
C ALA A 548 -61.00 17.50 -10.66
N GLY A 549 -59.77 17.02 -10.45
CA GLY A 549 -59.25 15.77 -11.02
C GLY A 549 -58.94 15.83 -12.52
N LYS A 550 -59.29 16.91 -13.23
CA LYS A 550 -59.06 17.04 -14.67
C LYS A 550 -57.79 17.82 -14.97
N VAL A 551 -57.06 17.37 -15.99
CA VAL A 551 -55.86 18.06 -16.49
C VAL A 551 -56.30 19.12 -17.50
N ASN A 552 -56.23 20.40 -17.12
CA ASN A 552 -56.58 21.52 -17.99
C ASN A 552 -55.34 22.06 -18.71
N ILE A 553 -55.42 22.24 -20.02
CA ILE A 553 -54.29 22.72 -20.83
C ILE A 553 -54.68 23.90 -21.73
N SER A 554 -53.70 24.75 -22.01
CA SER A 554 -53.82 25.84 -22.98
C SER A 554 -53.82 25.34 -24.42
N SER A 555 -54.25 26.17 -25.38
CA SER A 555 -54.12 25.87 -26.82
C SER A 555 -52.68 25.60 -27.26
N THR A 556 -51.71 26.35 -26.72
CA THR A 556 -50.29 26.16 -27.08
C THR A 556 -49.79 24.78 -26.67
N THR A 557 -50.15 24.33 -25.46
CA THR A 557 -49.83 22.97 -24.99
C THR A 557 -50.57 21.92 -25.80
N TYR A 558 -51.85 22.15 -26.12
CA TYR A 558 -52.66 21.24 -26.93
C TYR A 558 -52.01 20.94 -28.28
N GLU A 559 -51.53 21.96 -29.00
CA GLU A 559 -50.88 21.76 -30.30
C GLU A 559 -49.66 20.84 -30.24
N LEU A 560 -48.98 20.77 -29.09
CA LEU A 560 -47.80 19.93 -28.88
C LEU A 560 -48.13 18.49 -28.47
N VAL A 561 -49.35 18.23 -27.98
CA VAL A 561 -49.72 16.94 -27.36
C VAL A 561 -50.93 16.26 -28.00
N LYS A 562 -51.65 16.94 -28.89
CA LYS A 562 -52.89 16.45 -29.53
C LYS A 562 -52.76 15.12 -30.26
N ASP A 563 -51.56 14.79 -30.73
CA ASP A 563 -51.28 13.54 -31.45
C ASP A 563 -50.95 12.37 -30.51
N GLN A 564 -50.77 12.64 -29.22
CA GLN A 564 -50.40 11.66 -28.19
C GLN A 564 -51.51 11.43 -27.16
N PHE A 565 -52.37 12.43 -26.95
CA PHE A 565 -53.41 12.38 -25.93
C PHE A 565 -54.76 12.83 -26.47
N LYS A 566 -55.80 12.12 -26.02
CA LYS A 566 -57.18 12.50 -26.30
C LYS A 566 -57.53 13.76 -25.51
N CYS A 567 -57.87 14.83 -26.23
CA CYS A 567 -58.19 16.13 -25.65
C CYS A 567 -59.58 16.62 -26.05
N THR A 568 -60.30 17.21 -25.10
CA THR A 568 -61.66 17.72 -25.29
C THR A 568 -61.68 19.24 -25.16
N TYR A 569 -62.10 19.94 -26.22
CA TYR A 569 -62.15 21.40 -26.26
C TYR A 569 -63.23 21.96 -25.33
N ARG A 570 -62.86 22.97 -24.51
CA ARG A 570 -63.75 23.58 -23.51
C ARG A 570 -64.33 24.93 -23.93
N GLY A 571 -64.00 25.41 -25.13
CA GLY A 571 -64.37 26.75 -25.55
C GLY A 571 -63.40 27.84 -25.06
N LYS A 572 -63.82 29.09 -25.25
CA LYS A 572 -63.08 30.30 -24.88
C LYS A 572 -63.45 30.74 -23.45
N ILE A 573 -62.66 30.35 -22.46
CA ILE A 573 -62.91 30.62 -21.03
C ILE A 573 -62.23 31.93 -20.63
N GLN A 574 -62.92 32.75 -19.85
CA GLN A 574 -62.39 34.04 -19.36
C GLN A 574 -61.30 33.80 -18.30
N ALA A 575 -60.06 34.14 -18.63
CA ALA A 575 -58.94 34.13 -17.69
C ALA A 575 -58.69 35.54 -17.12
N LYS A 576 -58.54 35.61 -15.79
CA LYS A 576 -58.33 36.87 -15.07
C LYS A 576 -57.10 37.62 -15.60
N GLY A 577 -57.32 38.81 -16.17
CA GLY A 577 -56.27 39.68 -16.71
C GLY A 577 -55.73 39.28 -18.10
N LYS A 578 -56.25 38.24 -18.75
CA LYS A 578 -55.75 37.73 -20.05
C LYS A 578 -56.82 37.65 -21.15
N GLY A 579 -58.08 37.93 -20.83
CA GLY A 579 -59.17 37.79 -21.79
C GLY A 579 -59.67 36.34 -21.92
N LYS A 580 -60.39 36.04 -23.00
CA LYS A 580 -60.91 34.69 -23.24
C LYS A 580 -59.86 33.81 -23.93
N MET A 581 -59.49 32.70 -23.30
CA MET A 581 -58.48 31.76 -23.81
C MET A 581 -59.10 30.42 -24.18
N MET A 582 -58.57 29.79 -25.23
CA MET A 582 -58.94 28.43 -25.63
C MET A 582 -58.32 27.43 -24.66
N MET A 583 -59.15 26.57 -24.07
CA MET A 583 -58.72 25.56 -23.11
C MET A 583 -59.22 24.17 -23.51
N TYR A 584 -58.48 23.14 -23.09
CA TYR A 584 -58.77 21.75 -23.38
C TYR A 584 -58.61 20.92 -22.11
N PHE A 585 -59.43 19.88 -21.95
CA PHE A 585 -59.17 18.82 -20.98
C PHE A 585 -58.43 17.67 -21.65
N VAL A 586 -57.47 17.08 -20.93
CA VAL A 586 -56.84 15.82 -21.34
C VAL A 586 -57.52 14.65 -20.66
N GLU A 587 -57.95 13.66 -21.42
CA GLU A 587 -58.64 12.46 -20.92
C GLU A 587 -57.68 11.30 -20.67
N GLY A 588 -56.63 11.18 -21.48
CA GLY A 588 -55.67 10.08 -21.42
C GLY A 588 -54.89 9.92 -22.73
N PRO A 589 -53.95 8.97 -22.80
CA PRO A 589 -53.25 8.64 -24.05
C PRO A 589 -54.24 8.13 -25.12
N ILE A 590 -53.91 8.34 -26.40
CA ILE A 590 -54.68 7.85 -27.56
C ILE A 590 -54.53 6.33 -27.73
#